data_AF-A0A9E5V2F7-F1
#
_entry.id   AF-A0A9E5V2F7-F1
#
_cell.length_a   1.000
_cell.length_b   1.000
_cell.length_c   1.000
_cell.angle_alpha   90.00
_cell.angle_beta   90.00
_cell.angle_gamma   90.00
#
_symmetry.space_group_name_H-M   'P 1'
#
loop_
_entity.id
_entity.type
_entity.pdbx_description
1 polymer ?
#
loop_
_entity_poly.entity_id
_entity_poly.type
_entity_poly.pdbx_seq_one_letter_code
_entity_poly.pdbx_strand_id
1 'polypeptide(L)'
;MARLHLIGGNKGGVGKSLTCRSLVEFCLAYTLTFVLAECDRETPDVARTYRPSVETILAYFTEDPTQRSKADRLFSSAIESLVIANLPANVHEALRAWFIEDGLYELGQEHGVSFCHWYVTNGGYDSVKFFSKTLRDLGE
;
A
#
# COMPACT_ATOMS: atom_id res chain seq x y z
N MET A 1 -12.18 -7.07 -10.09
CA MET A 1 -12.52 -5.69 -9.70
C MET A 1 -11.21 -4.98 -9.40
N ALA A 2 -10.97 -3.82 -10.01
CA ALA A 2 -9.78 -3.02 -9.80
C ALA A 2 -9.69 -2.61 -8.33
N ARG A 3 -8.63 -3.02 -7.65
CA ARG A 3 -8.44 -2.75 -6.21
C ARG A 3 -6.97 -2.62 -5.86
N LEU A 4 -6.66 -1.57 -5.12
CA LEU A 4 -5.35 -1.33 -4.52
C LEU A 4 -5.40 -1.62 -3.01
N HIS A 5 -4.77 -2.72 -2.61
CA HIS A 5 -4.55 -3.07 -1.21
C HIS A 5 -3.26 -2.43 -0.72
N LEU A 6 -3.35 -1.58 0.29
CA LEU A 6 -2.25 -0.86 0.91
C LEU A 6 -1.98 -1.44 2.29
N ILE A 7 -0.86 -2.15 2.46
CA ILE A 7 -0.51 -2.80 3.73
C ILE A 7 0.46 -1.88 4.48
N GLY A 8 -0.09 -1.13 5.43
CA GLY A 8 0.59 -0.07 6.17
C GLY A 8 0.57 -0.26 7.68
N GLY A 9 1.16 0.70 8.39
CA GLY A 9 1.24 0.71 9.84
C GLY A 9 2.32 1.66 10.32
N ASN A 10 2.14 2.24 11.51
CA ASN A 10 3.02 3.29 12.02
C ASN A 10 4.47 2.82 12.19
N LYS A 11 4.69 1.65 12.80
CA LYS A 11 6.02 1.23 13.26
C LYS A 11 6.63 0.10 12.41
N GLY A 12 7.95 0.00 12.43
CA GLY A 12 8.67 -1.20 11.98
C GLY A 12 8.36 -2.41 12.87
N GLY A 13 8.45 -3.63 12.33
CA GLY A 13 8.29 -4.86 13.11
C GLY A 13 6.86 -5.22 13.55
N VAL A 14 5.83 -4.44 13.18
CA VAL A 14 4.42 -4.77 13.53
C VAL A 14 3.81 -5.91 12.70
N GLY A 15 4.52 -6.43 11.70
CA GLY A 15 4.05 -7.53 10.86
C GLY A 15 3.50 -7.12 9.48
N LYS A 16 3.73 -5.89 9.01
CA LYS A 16 3.28 -5.42 7.68
C LYS A 16 3.67 -6.38 6.54
N SER A 17 4.95 -6.73 6.46
CA SER A 17 5.45 -7.65 5.44
C SER A 17 4.79 -9.01 5.58
N LEU A 18 4.65 -9.57 6.79
CA LEU A 18 3.96 -10.85 7.00
C LEU A 18 2.51 -10.79 6.49
N THR A 19 1.75 -9.76 6.84
CA THR A 19 0.38 -9.54 6.35
C THR A 19 0.33 -9.45 4.82
N CYS A 20 1.27 -8.72 4.23
CA CYS A 20 1.38 -8.62 2.77
C CYS A 20 1.66 -9.99 2.13
N ARG A 21 2.62 -10.76 2.66
CA ARG A 21 2.91 -12.12 2.19
C ARG A 21 1.69 -13.04 2.29
N SER A 22 0.93 -12.96 3.38
CA SER A 22 -0.31 -13.75 3.52
C SER A 22 -1.33 -13.44 2.42
N LEU A 23 -1.46 -12.17 2.01
CA LEU A 23 -2.36 -11.80 0.92
C LEU A 23 -1.83 -12.26 -0.45
N VAL A 24 -0.51 -12.21 -0.66
CA VAL A 24 0.15 -12.77 -1.84
C VAL A 24 -0.08 -14.28 -1.94
N GLU A 25 0.18 -15.04 -0.86
CA GLU A 25 -0.05 -16.49 -0.80
C GLU A 25 -1.52 -16.85 -1.03
N PHE A 26 -2.45 -16.05 -0.47
CA PHE A 26 -3.87 -16.21 -0.76
C PHE A 26 -4.16 -16.08 -2.26
N CYS A 27 -3.66 -15.03 -2.92
CA CYS A 27 -3.86 -14.85 -4.34
C CYS A 27 -3.24 -16.00 -5.17
N LEU A 28 -2.04 -16.47 -4.80
CA LEU A 28 -1.40 -17.61 -5.46
C LEU A 28 -2.22 -18.89 -5.30
N ALA A 29 -2.66 -19.21 -4.07
CA ALA A 29 -3.43 -20.42 -3.77
C ALA A 29 -4.75 -20.48 -4.53
N TYR A 30 -5.39 -19.33 -4.75
CA TYR A 30 -6.65 -19.22 -5.49
C TYR A 30 -6.47 -18.81 -6.96
N THR A 31 -5.24 -18.81 -7.47
CA THR A 31 -4.92 -18.47 -8.88
C THR A 31 -5.50 -17.11 -9.31
N LEU A 32 -5.50 -16.13 -8.41
CA LEU A 32 -5.94 -14.77 -8.69
C LEU A 32 -4.83 -14.02 -9.43
N THR A 33 -5.19 -13.23 -10.43
CA THR A 33 -4.26 -12.31 -11.10
C THR A 33 -4.05 -11.07 -10.24
N PHE A 34 -2.79 -10.73 -9.95
CA PHE A 34 -2.42 -9.55 -9.18
C PHE A 34 -1.01 -9.07 -9.53
N VAL A 35 -0.71 -7.83 -9.14
CA VAL A 35 0.62 -7.23 -9.16
C VAL A 35 1.07 -6.96 -7.72
N LEU A 36 2.27 -7.40 -7.37
CA LEU A 36 2.90 -7.03 -6.11
C LEU A 36 3.60 -5.68 -6.27
N ALA A 37 3.38 -4.75 -5.34
CA ALA A 37 4.14 -3.52 -5.25
C ALA A 37 4.95 -3.49 -3.95
N GLU A 38 6.26 -3.24 -4.08
CA GLU A 38 7.14 -3.00 -2.93
C GLU A 38 7.44 -1.52 -2.82
N CYS A 39 7.04 -0.93 -1.71
CA CYS A 39 7.26 0.48 -1.41
C CYS A 39 8.29 0.72 -0.30
N ASP A 40 8.73 -0.33 0.41
CA ASP A 40 9.77 -0.22 1.43
C ASP A 40 11.16 -0.31 0.79
N ARG A 41 11.84 0.84 0.71
CA ARG A 41 13.20 0.95 0.15
C ARG A 41 14.28 0.45 1.08
N GLU A 42 14.04 0.53 2.38
CA GLU A 42 15.03 0.20 3.39
C GLU A 42 15.11 -1.32 3.54
N THR A 43 13.95 -1.97 3.56
CA THR A 43 13.83 -3.40 3.80
C THR A 43 12.82 -4.04 2.82
N PRO A 44 13.18 -4.23 1.53
CA PRO A 44 12.29 -4.75 0.49
C PRO A 44 12.11 -6.28 0.58
N ASP A 45 11.66 -6.76 1.73
CA ASP A 45 11.59 -8.17 2.10
C ASP A 45 10.51 -8.94 1.35
N VAL A 46 9.43 -8.28 0.91
CA VAL A 46 8.37 -8.93 0.16
C VAL A 46 8.82 -9.10 -1.29
N ALA A 47 9.34 -8.04 -1.92
CA ALA A 47 9.91 -8.14 -3.27
C ALA A 47 11.05 -9.17 -3.34
N ARG A 48 11.96 -9.21 -2.37
CA ARG A 48 13.05 -10.22 -2.35
C ARG A 48 12.53 -11.66 -2.37
N THR A 49 11.37 -11.90 -1.79
CA THR A 49 10.76 -13.23 -1.71
C THR A 49 10.05 -13.60 -3.01
N TYR A 50 9.22 -12.70 -3.55
CA TYR A 50 8.25 -13.04 -4.60
C TYR A 50 8.61 -12.58 -6.01
N ARG A 51 9.54 -11.63 -6.17
CA ARG A 51 9.94 -11.13 -7.50
C ARG A 51 10.35 -12.24 -8.49
N PRO A 52 10.96 -13.36 -8.10
CA PRO A 52 11.25 -14.45 -9.03
C PRO A 52 10.01 -15.15 -9.61
N SER A 53 8.86 -15.06 -8.95
CA SER A 53 7.66 -15.85 -9.28
C SER A 53 6.39 -15.02 -9.51
N VAL A 54 6.40 -13.73 -9.17
CA VAL A 54 5.24 -12.84 -9.22
C VAL A 54 5.63 -11.52 -9.89
N GLU A 55 4.76 -10.99 -10.75
CA GLU A 55 4.93 -9.66 -11.30
C GLU A 55 5.05 -8.64 -10.17
N THR A 56 6.20 -7.98 -10.10
CA THR A 56 6.54 -7.07 -9.00
C THR A 56 6.98 -5.71 -9.54
N ILE A 57 6.29 -4.66 -9.10
CA ILE A 57 6.65 -3.27 -9.34
C ILE A 57 7.29 -2.66 -8.09
N LEU A 58 8.07 -1.60 -8.30
CA LEU A 58 8.57 -0.74 -7.24
C LEU A 58 7.87 0.61 -7.36
N ALA A 59 7.38 1.14 -6.25
CA ALA A 59 6.75 2.45 -6.15
C ALA A 59 7.19 3.10 -4.85
N TYR A 60 7.23 4.44 -4.78
CA TYR A 60 7.82 5.09 -3.61
C TYR A 60 7.00 6.29 -3.16
N PHE A 61 6.75 6.34 -1.85
CA PHE A 61 6.18 7.50 -1.19
C PHE A 61 7.28 8.44 -0.72
N THR A 62 7.01 9.73 -0.80
CA THR A 62 7.93 10.81 -0.43
C THR A 62 7.13 12.02 0.00
N GLU A 63 7.66 12.77 0.96
CA GLU A 63 7.09 14.05 1.38
C GLU A 63 7.55 15.21 0.47
N ASP A 64 8.57 15.00 -0.36
CA ASP A 64 9.00 15.95 -1.39
C ASP A 64 7.91 16.08 -2.48
N PRO A 65 7.22 17.24 -2.61
CA PRO A 65 6.16 17.45 -3.58
C PRO A 65 6.60 17.23 -5.03
N THR A 66 7.89 17.48 -5.34
CA THR A 66 8.41 17.34 -6.70
C THR A 66 8.60 15.89 -7.13
N GLN A 67 8.49 14.93 -6.19
CA GLN A 67 8.76 13.52 -6.41
C GLN A 67 7.57 12.60 -6.06
N ARG A 68 6.39 13.16 -5.73
CA ARG A 68 5.21 12.36 -5.33
C ARG A 68 4.72 11.40 -6.42
N SER A 69 4.93 11.75 -7.69
CA SER A 69 4.55 10.90 -8.83
C SER A 69 5.22 9.53 -8.87
N LYS A 70 6.23 9.29 -8.02
CA LYS A 70 6.83 7.95 -7.82
C LYS A 70 5.86 6.93 -7.23
N ALA A 71 4.77 7.36 -6.60
CA ALA A 71 3.71 6.49 -6.11
C ALA A 71 2.65 6.16 -7.17
N ASP A 72 2.51 6.97 -8.23
CA ASP A 72 1.42 6.88 -9.22
C ASP A 72 1.37 5.54 -9.95
N ARG A 73 2.51 4.87 -10.07
CA ARG A 73 2.59 3.52 -10.64
C ARG A 73 1.68 2.52 -9.90
N LEU A 74 1.43 2.71 -8.60
CA LEU A 74 0.46 1.91 -7.84
C LEU A 74 -0.93 2.03 -8.42
N PHE A 75 -1.37 3.25 -8.69
CA PHE A 75 -2.70 3.52 -9.23
C PHE A 75 -2.79 3.06 -10.69
N SER A 76 -1.81 3.39 -11.53
CA SER A 76 -1.78 2.94 -12.93
C SER A 76 -1.87 1.41 -13.04
N SER A 77 -1.17 0.66 -12.18
CA SER A 77 -1.29 -0.80 -12.14
C SER A 77 -2.63 -1.28 -11.58
N ALA A 78 -3.25 -0.52 -10.67
CA ALA A 78 -4.53 -0.87 -10.08
C ALA A 78 -5.72 -0.72 -11.04
N ILE A 79 -5.59 0.10 -12.09
CA ILE A 79 -6.55 0.20 -13.19
C ILE A 79 -6.65 -1.13 -13.95
N GLU A 80 -5.50 -1.79 -14.18
CA GLU A 80 -5.41 -3.00 -15.00
C GLU A 80 -5.56 -4.30 -14.19
N SER A 81 -5.13 -4.30 -12.93
CA SER A 81 -5.04 -5.51 -12.11
C SER A 81 -5.24 -5.22 -10.62
N LEU A 82 -5.48 -6.27 -9.83
CA LEU A 82 -5.43 -6.14 -8.37
C LEU A 82 -3.98 -5.83 -7.96
N VAL A 83 -3.76 -4.82 -7.11
CA VAL A 83 -2.43 -4.47 -6.62
C VAL A 83 -2.35 -4.71 -5.11
N ILE A 84 -1.29 -5.40 -4.69
CA ILE A 84 -0.94 -5.62 -3.28
C ILE A 84 0.32 -4.81 -2.98
N ALA A 85 0.23 -3.75 -2.19
CA ALA A 85 1.34 -2.85 -1.91
C ALA A 85 1.84 -3.01 -0.46
N ASN A 86 3.11 -3.43 -0.29
CA ASN A 86 3.79 -3.38 1.00
C ASN A 86 4.32 -1.97 1.26
N LEU A 87 3.82 -1.29 2.29
CA LEU A 87 4.25 0.07 2.61
C LEU A 87 5.36 0.11 3.68
N PRO A 88 6.25 1.11 3.63
CA PRO A 88 7.25 1.33 4.68
C PRO A 88 6.59 1.76 6.00
N ALA A 89 7.36 1.76 7.08
CA ALA A 89 6.93 2.40 8.33
C ALA A 89 6.79 3.92 8.15
N ASN A 90 5.99 4.57 9.01
CA ASN A 90 5.83 6.03 9.05
C ASN A 90 5.40 6.71 7.74
N VAL A 91 4.69 6.03 6.84
CA VAL A 91 4.31 6.57 5.51
C VAL A 91 3.10 7.54 5.52
N HIS A 92 2.53 7.82 6.69
CA HIS A 92 1.20 8.44 6.81
C HIS A 92 1.07 9.78 6.08
N GLU A 93 2.01 10.70 6.27
CA GLU A 93 1.88 12.05 5.67
C GLU A 93 2.04 12.01 4.14
N ALA A 94 2.99 11.23 3.63
CA ALA A 94 3.14 11.03 2.18
C ALA A 94 1.93 10.31 1.56
N LEU A 95 1.36 9.31 2.26
CA LEU A 95 0.15 8.63 1.83
C LEU A 95 -1.05 9.59 1.83
N ARG A 96 -1.16 10.45 2.85
CA ARG A 96 -2.21 11.46 2.96
C ARG A 96 -2.12 12.48 1.83
N ALA A 97 -0.93 12.99 1.53
CA ALA A 97 -0.72 13.92 0.42
C ALA A 97 -1.14 13.27 -0.91
N TRP A 98 -0.76 12.01 -1.14
CA TRP A 98 -1.19 11.29 -2.33
C TRP A 98 -2.71 11.18 -2.41
N PHE A 99 -3.38 10.73 -1.35
CA PHE A 99 -4.84 10.61 -1.37
C PHE A 99 -5.59 11.93 -1.54
N ILE A 100 -5.17 12.97 -0.84
CA ILE A 100 -5.93 14.23 -0.72
C ILE A 100 -5.43 15.30 -1.69
N GLU A 101 -4.12 15.55 -1.74
CA GLU A 101 -3.57 16.61 -2.59
C GLU A 101 -3.48 16.19 -4.05
N ASP A 102 -3.15 14.93 -4.31
CA ASP A 102 -3.04 14.38 -5.67
C ASP A 102 -4.37 13.77 -6.17
N GLY A 103 -5.45 13.82 -5.37
CA GLY A 103 -6.84 13.54 -5.81
C GLY A 103 -7.16 12.08 -6.12
N LEU A 104 -6.56 11.14 -5.36
CA LEU A 104 -6.71 9.71 -5.68
C LEU A 104 -8.11 9.17 -5.42
N TYR A 105 -8.92 9.79 -4.55
CA TYR A 105 -10.31 9.37 -4.36
C TYR A 105 -11.15 9.64 -5.61
N GLU A 106 -11.03 10.84 -6.18
CA GLU A 106 -11.71 11.23 -7.42
C GLU A 106 -11.26 10.35 -8.58
N LEU A 107 -9.94 10.14 -8.73
CA LEU A 107 -9.39 9.26 -9.75
C LEU A 107 -9.88 7.81 -9.56
N GLY A 108 -9.95 7.33 -8.32
CA GLY A 108 -10.47 5.99 -8.01
C GLY A 108 -11.92 5.83 -8.45
N GLN A 109 -12.76 6.84 -8.23
CA GLN A 109 -14.15 6.84 -8.69
C GLN A 109 -14.24 6.86 -10.23
N GLU A 110 -13.44 7.71 -10.89
CA GLU A 110 -13.40 7.84 -12.35
C GLU A 110 -13.01 6.52 -13.05
N HIS A 111 -11.99 5.84 -12.53
CA HIS A 111 -11.43 4.63 -13.13
C HIS A 111 -11.99 3.31 -12.54
N GLY A 112 -12.92 3.39 -11.59
CA GLY A 112 -13.50 2.20 -10.93
C GLY A 112 -12.50 1.43 -10.06
N VAL A 113 -11.48 2.10 -9.53
CA VAL A 113 -10.48 1.54 -8.62
C VAL A 113 -10.92 1.75 -7.17
N SER A 114 -11.03 0.66 -6.42
CA SER A 114 -11.29 0.74 -4.97
C SER A 114 -10.00 0.65 -4.15
N PHE A 115 -9.98 1.29 -2.99
CA PHE A 115 -8.84 1.26 -2.07
C PHE A 115 -9.14 0.43 -0.83
N CYS A 116 -8.13 -0.25 -0.30
CA CYS A 116 -8.24 -0.97 0.96
C CYS A 116 -6.96 -0.79 1.77
N HIS A 117 -7.04 0.00 2.84
CA HIS A 117 -5.92 0.23 3.74
C HIS A 117 -5.92 -0.77 4.89
N TRP A 118 -5.01 -1.74 4.84
CA TRP A 118 -4.73 -2.67 5.93
C TRP A 118 -3.77 -2.00 6.92
N TYR A 119 -4.30 -1.49 8.02
CA TYR A 119 -3.48 -0.90 9.07
C TYR A 119 -3.04 -1.96 10.08
N VAL A 120 -1.77 -2.37 10.01
CA VAL A 120 -1.19 -3.37 10.92
C VAL A 120 -0.67 -2.70 12.19
N THR A 121 -1.15 -3.16 13.33
CA THR A 121 -0.86 -2.60 14.65
C THR A 121 -0.43 -3.69 15.63
N ASN A 122 0.48 -3.36 16.55
CA ASN A 122 0.83 -4.24 17.67
C ASN A 122 -0.09 -4.02 18.91
N GLY A 123 -1.13 -3.19 18.79
CA GLY A 123 -2.06 -2.88 19.88
C GLY A 123 -1.53 -1.89 20.94
N GLY A 124 -0.29 -1.40 20.81
CA GLY A 124 0.26 -0.40 21.71
C GLY A 124 -0.43 0.96 21.56
N TYR A 125 -0.39 1.77 22.64
CA TYR A 125 -1.06 3.07 22.70
C TYR A 125 -0.77 3.97 21.48
N ASP A 126 0.50 4.18 21.14
CA ASP A 126 0.86 5.01 19.98
C ASP A 126 0.33 4.43 18.67
N SER A 127 0.42 3.11 18.50
CA SER A 127 0.01 2.45 17.26
C SER A 127 -1.50 2.59 17.04
N VAL A 128 -2.29 2.45 18.10
CA VAL A 128 -3.75 2.68 18.07
C VAL A 128 -4.08 4.16 17.88
N LYS A 129 -3.37 5.07 18.54
CA LYS A 129 -3.57 6.51 18.37
C LYS A 129 -3.31 6.96 16.93
N PHE A 130 -2.25 6.44 16.31
CA PHE A 130 -1.95 6.71 14.91
C PHE A 130 -2.96 6.04 13.97
N PHE A 131 -3.43 4.83 14.25
CA PHE A 131 -4.55 4.24 13.52
C PHE A 131 -5.77 5.17 13.51
N SER A 132 -6.16 5.70 14.68
CA SER A 132 -7.28 6.65 14.76
C SER A 132 -7.02 7.95 13.98
N LYS A 133 -5.77 8.43 13.92
CA LYS A 133 -5.42 9.57 13.05
C LYS A 133 -5.58 9.20 11.57
N THR A 134 -5.04 8.05 11.16
CA THR A 134 -5.16 7.57 9.78
C THR A 134 -6.61 7.38 9.37
N LEU A 135 -7.45 6.82 10.24
CA LEU A 135 -8.88 6.67 9.96
C LEU A 135 -9.61 8.02 9.84
N ARG A 136 -9.26 9.01 10.66
CA ARG A 136 -9.83 10.36 10.52
C ARG A 136 -9.40 11.05 9.23
N ASP A 137 -8.16 10.84 8.82
CA ASP A 137 -7.57 11.52 7.67
C ASP A 137 -7.93 10.83 6.33
N LEU A 138 -8.15 9.50 6.33
CA LEU A 138 -8.24 8.67 5.11
C LEU A 138 -9.35 7.60 5.15
N GLY A 139 -10.26 7.64 6.11
CA GLY A 139 -11.31 6.63 6.30
C GLY A 139 -12.57 6.86 5.47
N GLU A 140 -12.44 7.27 4.20
CA GLU A 140 -13.56 7.43 3.27
C GLU A 140 -14.03 6.10 2.64
#